data_AF-A0A9E2PMV3-F1
#
_entry.id   AF-A0A9E2PMV3-F1
#
_cell.length_a   1.000
_cell.length_b   1.000
_cell.length_c   1.000
_cell.angle_alpha   90.00
_cell.angle_beta   90.00
_cell.angle_gamma   90.00
#
_symmetry.space_group_name_H-M   'P 1'
#
loop_
_entity.id
_entity.type
_entity.pdbx_description
1 polymer ?
#
loop_
_entity_poly.entity_id
_entity_poly.type
_entity_poly.pdbx_seq_one_letter_code
_entity_poly.pdbx_strand_id
1 'polypeptide(L)'
;MNLRDEHVLRDLNLYPLWVRRGVPAQELLVSAPAAIEVPEVLPEVKAEAPVARDPETVDIQNIPDVGALDWSGLKDKVRDCVACKLRAGCAQTVFGVGDEQADWLFVGEGPGADEDAQGEPFVGQAGKLLDNMLLSIGLKRGDNVYIANIVKCHPPENRHPAADEIATCLPYLHRQIALIKPKLIVALGKTAATALLGRDATLGSLRGTTHDFAGTPLLVTYHPAYLLRSPAEKARAWQDLKSAVVLMN
;
A
#
# COMPACT_ATOMS: atom_id res chain seq x y z
N MET A 1 -30.09 -19.80 -13.76
CA MET A 1 -28.71 -20.32 -13.95
C MET A 1 -28.77 -21.32 -15.10
N ASN A 2 -27.84 -21.29 -16.06
CA ASN A 2 -27.90 -22.22 -17.20
C ASN A 2 -27.45 -23.62 -16.72
N LEU A 3 -28.04 -24.68 -17.26
CA LEU A 3 -27.69 -26.08 -16.97
C LEU A 3 -26.19 -26.39 -17.15
N ARG A 4 -25.51 -25.63 -18.03
CA ARG A 4 -24.06 -25.73 -18.23
C ARG A 4 -23.24 -25.25 -17.03
N ASP A 5 -23.74 -24.27 -16.29
CA ASP A 5 -23.03 -23.70 -15.14
C ASP A 5 -23.08 -24.65 -13.93
N GLU A 6 -24.17 -25.43 -13.79
CA GLU A 6 -24.31 -26.39 -12.69
C GLU A 6 -23.36 -27.58 -12.81
N HIS A 7 -23.15 -28.12 -14.01
CA HIS A 7 -22.22 -29.24 -14.21
C HIS A 7 -20.78 -28.86 -13.85
N VAL A 8 -20.32 -27.68 -14.29
CA VAL A 8 -18.98 -27.18 -13.96
C VAL A 8 -18.80 -27.04 -12.45
N LEU A 9 -19.83 -26.59 -11.73
CA LEU A 9 -19.76 -26.45 -10.28
C LEU A 9 -19.79 -27.79 -9.54
N ARG A 10 -20.47 -28.81 -10.08
CA ARG A 10 -20.41 -30.18 -9.55
C ARG A 10 -19.04 -30.80 -9.73
N ASP A 11 -18.43 -30.63 -10.91
CA ASP A 11 -17.10 -31.16 -11.20
C ASP A 11 -16.01 -30.53 -10.31
N LEU A 12 -16.20 -29.26 -9.95
CA LEU A 12 -15.33 -28.53 -9.02
C LEU A 12 -15.65 -28.78 -7.54
N ASN A 13 -16.64 -29.62 -7.22
CA ASN A 13 -17.12 -29.88 -5.86
C ASN A 13 -17.60 -28.61 -5.10
N LEU A 14 -18.04 -27.60 -5.85
CA LEU A 14 -18.55 -26.31 -5.36
C LEU A 14 -20.09 -26.26 -5.32
N TYR A 15 -20.75 -27.36 -5.70
CA TYR A 15 -22.20 -27.48 -5.72
C TYR A 15 -22.72 -28.34 -4.56
N PRO A 16 -23.82 -27.94 -3.87
CA PRO A 16 -24.56 -26.69 -4.06
C PRO A 16 -23.81 -25.48 -3.50
N LEU A 17 -23.93 -24.34 -4.20
CA LEU A 17 -23.47 -23.05 -3.68
C LEU A 17 -24.30 -22.70 -2.44
N TRP A 18 -23.70 -22.84 -1.25
CA TRP A 18 -24.17 -22.38 0.06
C TRP A 18 -25.70 -22.26 0.25
N VAL A 19 -26.31 -23.28 0.87
CA VAL A 19 -27.70 -23.23 1.33
C VAL A 19 -27.75 -22.70 2.77
N ARG A 20 -28.64 -21.75 3.04
CA ARG A 20 -28.88 -21.22 4.40
C ARG A 20 -29.45 -22.34 5.29
N ARG A 21 -28.77 -22.68 6.40
CA ARG A 21 -29.29 -23.67 7.35
C ARG A 21 -30.62 -23.21 7.94
N GLY A 22 -31.67 -24.03 7.81
CA GLY A 22 -32.95 -23.84 8.49
C GLY A 22 -34.18 -23.55 7.62
N VAL A 23 -34.07 -23.59 6.29
CA VAL A 23 -35.25 -23.44 5.41
C VAL A 23 -35.58 -24.78 4.74
N PRO A 24 -36.79 -25.35 4.92
CA PRO A 24 -37.21 -26.54 4.20
C PRO A 24 -37.22 -26.28 2.68
N ALA A 25 -36.79 -27.24 1.88
CA ALA A 25 -36.60 -27.12 0.43
C ALA A 25 -37.89 -26.93 -0.41
N GLN A 26 -39.03 -26.62 0.23
CA GLN A 26 -40.35 -26.60 -0.40
C GLN A 26 -41.02 -25.22 -0.46
N GLU A 27 -40.36 -24.17 0.04
CA GLU A 27 -40.84 -22.77 -0.03
C GLU A 27 -40.08 -21.89 -1.05
N LEU A 28 -39.44 -22.49 -2.06
CA LEU A 28 -38.73 -21.75 -3.13
C LEU A 28 -39.66 -21.24 -4.26
N LEU A 29 -40.92 -20.94 -3.97
CA LEU A 29 -41.85 -20.34 -4.94
C LEU A 29 -42.58 -19.15 -4.33
N VAL A 30 -41.88 -18.05 -4.04
CA VAL A 30 -42.53 -16.75 -3.84
C VAL A 30 -41.70 -15.60 -4.42
N SER A 31 -42.31 -14.96 -5.41
CA SER A 31 -42.20 -13.60 -5.97
C SER A 31 -40.86 -12.87 -6.05
N ALA A 32 -40.59 -12.35 -7.25
CA ALA A 32 -39.65 -11.27 -7.49
C ALA A 32 -39.90 -10.08 -6.54
N PRO A 33 -38.86 -9.46 -5.97
CA PRO A 33 -39.03 -8.23 -5.20
C PRO A 33 -39.57 -7.12 -6.10
N ALA A 34 -40.54 -6.37 -5.58
CA ALA A 34 -41.08 -5.18 -6.23
C ALA A 34 -39.95 -4.18 -6.52
N ALA A 35 -40.00 -3.59 -7.72
CA ALA A 35 -39.07 -2.56 -8.15
C ALA A 35 -39.09 -1.39 -7.17
N ILE A 36 -37.93 -1.07 -6.61
CA ILE A 36 -37.73 0.19 -5.89
C ILE A 36 -37.53 1.25 -6.96
N GLU A 37 -38.47 2.19 -7.05
CA GLU A 37 -38.31 3.39 -7.88
C GLU A 37 -37.18 4.24 -7.31
N VAL A 38 -36.11 4.35 -8.09
CA VAL A 38 -34.99 5.26 -7.81
C VAL A 38 -35.40 6.64 -8.29
N PRO A 39 -35.39 7.69 -7.44
CA PRO A 39 -35.68 9.03 -7.90
C PRO A 39 -34.57 9.48 -8.86
N GLU A 40 -34.98 9.66 -10.11
CA GLU A 40 -34.20 10.21 -11.21
C GLU A 40 -34.13 11.73 -11.02
N VAL A 41 -33.12 12.21 -10.28
CA VAL A 41 -32.39 13.50 -10.47
C VAL A 41 -31.36 13.60 -9.34
N LEU A 42 -30.09 13.34 -9.65
CA LEU A 42 -28.95 13.83 -8.86
C LEU A 42 -28.60 15.24 -9.37
N PRO A 43 -28.35 16.23 -8.51
CA PRO A 43 -27.94 17.55 -8.96
C PRO A 43 -26.55 17.46 -9.64
N GLU A 44 -26.44 18.00 -10.84
CA GLU A 44 -25.18 18.13 -11.57
C GLU A 44 -24.19 19.00 -10.78
N VAL A 45 -23.20 18.34 -10.17
CA VAL A 45 -22.01 19.04 -9.66
C VAL A 45 -21.11 19.29 -10.85
N LYS A 46 -21.03 20.54 -11.30
CA LYS A 46 -20.06 20.96 -12.33
C LYS A 46 -18.65 20.62 -11.83
N ALA A 47 -18.00 19.67 -12.50
CA ALA A 47 -16.60 19.37 -12.31
C ALA A 47 -15.77 20.57 -12.77
N GLU A 48 -15.24 21.34 -11.82
CA GLU A 48 -14.17 22.28 -12.11
C GLU A 48 -12.90 21.49 -12.44
N ALA A 49 -12.30 21.79 -13.58
CA ALA A 49 -11.08 21.16 -14.05
C ALA A 49 -9.96 21.35 -13.01
N PRO A 50 -9.13 20.33 -12.73
CA PRO A 50 -7.99 20.50 -11.87
C PRO A 50 -7.05 21.51 -12.52
N VAL A 51 -6.84 22.63 -11.84
CA VAL A 51 -5.84 23.63 -12.22
C VAL A 51 -4.49 22.92 -12.21
N ALA A 52 -3.92 22.73 -13.40
CA ALA A 52 -2.54 22.31 -13.55
C ALA A 52 -1.65 23.33 -12.84
N ARG A 53 -1.14 22.96 -11.67
CA ARG A 53 0.00 23.65 -11.09
C ARG A 53 1.23 22.98 -11.68
N ASP A 54 2.11 23.79 -12.24
CA ASP A 54 3.44 23.38 -12.67
C ASP A 54 4.12 22.55 -11.56
N PRO A 55 4.98 21.58 -11.91
CA PRO A 55 5.72 20.79 -10.93
C PRO A 55 6.74 21.71 -10.28
N GLU A 56 6.31 22.51 -9.30
CA GLU A 56 7.20 23.13 -8.36
C GLU A 56 7.95 21.99 -7.67
N THR A 57 9.23 21.91 -7.98
CA THR A 57 10.20 21.06 -7.30
C THR A 57 9.97 21.22 -5.80
N VAL A 58 9.46 20.18 -5.16
CA VAL A 58 9.35 20.14 -3.71
C VAL A 58 10.75 20.39 -3.18
N ASP A 59 10.95 21.50 -2.47
CA ASP A 59 12.20 21.78 -1.79
C ASP A 59 12.33 20.80 -0.63
N ILE A 60 13.10 19.72 -0.84
CA ILE A 60 13.26 18.56 0.05
C ILE A 60 14.07 18.94 1.33
N GLN A 61 14.49 20.20 1.47
CA GLN A 61 15.32 20.65 2.57
C GLN A 61 14.51 21.17 3.76
N ASN A 62 14.01 20.30 4.65
CA ASN A 62 13.69 20.80 6.01
C ASN A 62 13.71 19.77 7.15
N ILE A 63 14.73 18.92 7.18
CA ILE A 63 15.41 18.62 8.46
C ILE A 63 16.92 18.78 8.19
N PRO A 64 17.55 19.90 8.59
CA PRO A 64 18.89 20.30 8.14
C PRO A 64 20.05 19.35 8.50
N ASP A 65 19.77 18.26 9.23
CA ASP A 65 20.77 17.31 9.76
C ASP A 65 20.63 15.89 9.19
N VAL A 66 19.49 15.53 8.59
CA VAL A 66 19.23 14.13 8.18
C VAL A 66 19.99 13.74 6.91
N GLY A 67 20.21 14.70 6.00
CA GLY A 67 20.81 14.45 4.68
C GLY A 67 22.25 13.91 4.72
N ALA A 68 22.98 14.13 5.81
CA ALA A 68 24.38 13.72 5.95
C ALA A 68 24.57 12.42 6.77
N LEU A 69 23.53 11.92 7.44
CA LEU A 69 23.64 10.80 8.39
C LEU A 69 23.99 9.48 7.69
N ASP A 70 24.96 8.73 8.20
CA ASP A 70 25.14 7.33 7.80
C ASP A 70 24.02 6.44 8.38
N TRP A 71 24.09 5.13 8.15
CA TRP A 71 23.09 4.19 8.65
C TRP A 71 22.96 4.20 10.17
N SER A 72 24.07 4.31 10.91
CA SER A 72 24.04 4.33 12.37
C SER A 72 23.36 5.60 12.87
N GLY A 73 23.81 6.75 12.40
CA GLY A 73 23.25 8.04 12.78
C GLY A 73 21.78 8.16 12.40
N LEU A 74 21.38 7.62 11.26
CA LEU A 74 19.99 7.63 10.81
C LEU A 74 19.10 6.73 11.70
N LYS A 75 19.56 5.54 12.07
CA LYS A 75 18.85 4.64 13.01
C LYS A 75 18.69 5.29 14.38
N ASP A 76 19.75 5.88 14.91
CA ASP A 76 19.73 6.59 16.19
C ASP A 76 18.74 7.76 16.16
N LYS A 77 18.81 8.58 15.10
CA LYS A 77 17.93 9.74 14.93
C LYS A 77 16.46 9.34 14.87
N VAL A 78 16.12 8.25 14.18
CA VAL A 78 14.73 7.78 14.11
C VAL A 78 14.28 7.19 15.44
N ARG A 79 15.09 6.36 16.10
CA ARG A 79 14.77 5.77 17.42
C ARG A 79 14.37 6.84 18.43
N ASP A 80 15.12 7.94 18.46
CA ASP A 80 14.97 9.01 19.45
C ASP A 80 14.07 10.17 18.95
N CYS A 81 13.42 10.00 17.80
CA CYS A 81 12.63 11.04 17.15
C CYS A 81 11.37 11.43 17.96
N VAL A 82 11.19 12.74 18.17
CA VAL A 82 10.01 13.35 18.80
C VAL A 82 9.38 14.45 17.93
N ALA A 83 9.71 14.46 16.63
CA ALA A 83 9.43 15.59 15.75
C ALA A 83 7.93 15.79 15.38
N CYS A 84 7.08 14.78 15.57
CA CYS A 84 5.65 14.89 15.27
C CYS A 84 4.76 14.21 16.32
N LYS A 85 3.47 14.52 16.26
CA LYS A 85 2.44 14.07 17.22
C LYS A 85 2.25 12.56 17.28
N LEU A 86 2.68 11.80 16.25
CA LEU A 86 2.60 10.35 16.25
C LEU A 86 3.45 9.70 17.36
N ARG A 87 4.56 10.34 17.76
CA ARG A 87 5.46 9.75 18.75
C ARG A 87 4.79 9.49 20.10
N ALA A 88 3.86 10.35 20.49
CA ALA A 88 3.16 10.25 21.77
C ALA A 88 2.23 9.02 21.86
N GLY A 89 1.76 8.50 20.72
CA GLY A 89 0.82 7.39 20.65
C GLY A 89 1.42 6.04 20.28
N CYS A 90 2.69 6.00 19.87
CA CYS A 90 3.37 4.78 19.44
C CYS A 90 4.28 4.23 20.55
N ALA A 91 4.35 2.90 20.68
CA ALA A 91 5.25 2.25 21.63
C ALA A 91 6.71 2.47 21.22
N GLN A 92 7.02 2.29 19.93
CA GLN A 92 8.36 2.49 19.39
C GLN A 92 8.32 2.93 17.93
N THR A 93 9.46 3.36 17.41
CA THR A 93 9.59 3.65 15.98
C THR A 93 9.90 2.39 15.19
N VAL A 94 9.34 2.29 13.99
CA VAL A 94 9.59 1.22 13.03
C VAL A 94 10.38 1.79 11.86
N PHE A 95 11.69 1.53 11.87
CA PHE A 95 12.64 2.16 10.97
C PHE A 95 12.51 1.68 9.51
N GLY A 96 12.54 0.37 9.34
CA GLY A 96 12.75 -0.31 8.07
C GLY A 96 13.57 -1.58 8.31
N VAL A 97 13.43 -2.59 7.46
CA VAL A 97 14.18 -3.85 7.57
C VAL A 97 14.54 -4.38 6.19
N GLY A 98 15.72 -4.98 6.08
CA GLY A 98 16.15 -5.68 4.88
C GLY A 98 17.61 -5.43 4.55
N ASP A 99 17.96 -5.70 3.29
CA ASP A 99 19.31 -5.49 2.76
C ASP A 99 19.57 -3.99 2.53
N GLU A 100 20.58 -3.44 3.20
CA GLU A 100 20.96 -2.03 3.09
C GLU A 100 21.56 -1.66 1.71
N GLN A 101 21.82 -2.66 0.86
CA GLN A 101 22.23 -2.52 -0.54
C GLN A 101 21.18 -3.11 -1.51
N ALA A 102 19.93 -3.24 -1.06
CA ALA A 102 18.85 -3.83 -1.87
C ALA A 102 18.62 -3.08 -3.18
N ASP A 103 18.51 -3.83 -4.28
CA ASP A 103 18.02 -3.32 -5.56
C ASP A 103 16.51 -3.01 -5.50
N TRP A 104 15.76 -3.70 -4.64
CA TRP A 104 14.31 -3.55 -4.49
C TRP A 104 13.94 -2.85 -3.18
N LEU A 105 13.26 -1.71 -3.27
CA LEU A 105 12.70 -1.02 -2.11
C LEU A 105 11.16 -1.06 -2.14
N PHE A 106 10.54 -1.61 -1.11
CA PHE A 106 9.09 -1.59 -0.92
C PHE A 106 8.71 -0.56 0.15
N VAL A 107 7.79 0.34 -0.19
CA VAL A 107 7.38 1.44 0.68
C VAL A 107 5.89 1.38 0.98
N GLY A 108 5.54 1.16 2.25
CA GLY A 108 4.17 1.25 2.77
C GLY A 108 3.83 2.61 3.37
N GLU A 109 2.62 2.70 3.94
CA GLU A 109 2.12 3.94 4.55
C GLU A 109 2.73 4.22 5.92
N GLY A 110 2.59 3.29 6.85
CA GLY A 110 2.96 3.43 8.25
C GLY A 110 2.86 2.10 9.00
N PRO A 111 3.40 2.02 10.22
CA PRO A 111 3.27 0.84 11.07
C PRO A 111 1.81 0.61 11.44
N GLY A 112 1.40 -0.66 11.61
CA GLY A 112 0.20 -1.03 12.34
C GLY A 112 0.53 -1.38 13.80
N ALA A 113 -0.46 -1.91 14.52
CA ALA A 113 -0.30 -2.27 15.93
C ALA A 113 0.73 -3.39 16.17
N ASP A 114 0.79 -4.39 15.29
CA ASP A 114 1.75 -5.49 15.42
C ASP A 114 3.19 -4.98 15.16
N GLU A 115 3.34 -4.10 14.17
CA GLU A 115 4.61 -3.45 13.84
C GLU A 115 5.08 -2.52 14.98
N ASP A 116 4.16 -1.74 15.57
CA ASP A 116 4.45 -0.87 16.72
C ASP A 116 4.93 -1.67 17.94
N ALA A 117 4.35 -2.85 18.18
CA ALA A 117 4.77 -3.72 19.28
C ALA A 117 6.14 -4.38 19.03
N GLN A 118 6.49 -4.66 17.77
CA GLN A 118 7.69 -5.43 17.41
C GLN A 118 8.87 -4.59 16.92
N GLY A 119 8.64 -3.34 16.49
CA GLY A 119 9.68 -2.47 15.92
C GLY A 119 10.05 -2.80 14.46
N GLU A 120 9.37 -3.75 13.83
CA GLU A 120 9.64 -4.21 12.47
C GLU A 120 8.45 -3.96 11.54
N PRO A 121 8.68 -3.51 10.29
CA PRO A 121 7.60 -3.18 9.37
C PRO A 121 6.99 -4.45 8.77
N PHE A 122 5.69 -4.42 8.51
CA PHE A 122 4.97 -5.51 7.84
C PHE A 122 5.19 -6.87 8.52
N VAL A 123 4.87 -6.99 9.81
CA VAL A 123 4.90 -8.25 10.58
C VAL A 123 3.50 -8.85 10.82
N GLY A 124 2.45 -8.03 10.69
CA GLY A 124 1.06 -8.47 10.81
C GLY A 124 0.55 -9.27 9.59
N GLN A 125 -0.77 -9.40 9.47
CA GLN A 125 -1.40 -10.12 8.35
C GLN A 125 -1.10 -9.50 6.98
N ALA A 126 -1.04 -8.17 6.91
CA ALA A 126 -0.63 -7.45 5.71
C ALA A 126 0.83 -7.79 5.34
N GLY A 127 1.68 -7.96 6.34
CA GLY A 127 3.06 -8.38 6.17
C GLY A 127 3.23 -9.79 5.62
N LYS A 128 2.48 -10.74 6.15
CA LYS A 128 2.45 -12.11 5.62
C LYS A 128 2.01 -12.16 4.15
N LEU A 129 1.06 -11.30 3.77
CA LEU A 129 0.67 -11.18 2.37
C LEU A 129 1.78 -10.55 1.53
N LEU A 130 2.47 -9.51 2.03
CA LEU A 130 3.63 -8.94 1.36
C LEU A 130 4.73 -9.98 1.14
N ASP A 131 5.04 -10.80 2.14
CA ASP A 131 6.03 -11.87 2.01
C ASP A 131 5.63 -12.87 0.90
N ASN A 132 4.34 -13.25 0.81
CA ASN A 132 3.85 -14.08 -0.28
C ASN A 132 3.91 -13.39 -1.65
N MET A 133 3.69 -12.08 -1.71
CA MET A 133 3.86 -11.28 -2.93
C MET A 133 5.32 -11.27 -3.38
N LEU A 134 6.27 -11.08 -2.45
CA LEU A 134 7.70 -11.16 -2.76
C LEU A 134 8.08 -12.54 -3.29
N LEU A 135 7.66 -13.61 -2.61
CA LEU A 135 7.93 -14.99 -3.03
C LEU A 135 7.38 -15.28 -4.44
N SER A 136 6.24 -14.70 -4.81
CA SER A 136 5.63 -14.90 -6.13
C SER A 136 6.47 -14.35 -7.28
N ILE A 137 7.36 -13.39 -7.02
CA ILE A 137 8.33 -12.84 -7.98
C ILE A 137 9.77 -13.30 -7.71
N GLY A 138 9.95 -14.35 -6.92
CA GLY A 138 11.28 -14.92 -6.63
C GLY A 138 12.12 -14.10 -5.65
N LEU A 139 11.50 -13.18 -4.89
CA LEU A 139 12.17 -12.37 -3.88
C LEU A 139 11.88 -12.89 -2.46
N LYS A 140 12.75 -12.55 -1.52
CA LYS A 140 12.58 -12.83 -0.10
C LYS A 140 12.98 -11.61 0.73
N ARG A 141 12.25 -11.35 1.80
CA ARG A 141 12.60 -10.30 2.77
C ARG A 141 14.04 -10.49 3.26
N GLY A 142 14.82 -9.41 3.26
CA GLY A 142 16.22 -9.41 3.71
C GLY A 142 17.23 -9.92 2.69
N ASP A 143 16.79 -10.36 1.50
CA ASP A 143 17.65 -10.81 0.41
C ASP A 143 17.36 -9.95 -0.83
N ASN A 144 18.25 -9.00 -1.13
CA ASN A 144 18.09 -8.00 -2.18
C ASN A 144 16.79 -7.14 -2.08
N VAL A 145 16.19 -7.09 -0.89
CA VAL A 145 14.93 -6.39 -0.61
C VAL A 145 15.05 -5.59 0.68
N TYR A 146 14.63 -4.33 0.62
CA TYR A 146 14.43 -3.48 1.78
C TYR A 146 12.97 -3.02 1.87
N ILE A 147 12.41 -3.02 3.07
CA ILE A 147 11.01 -2.68 3.33
C ILE A 147 10.97 -1.53 4.34
N ALA A 148 10.25 -0.47 3.99
CA ALA A 148 10.08 0.70 4.83
C ALA A 148 8.66 1.28 4.72
N ASN A 149 8.36 2.30 5.52
CA ASN A 149 7.12 3.07 5.45
C ASN A 149 7.39 4.57 5.32
N ILE A 150 6.41 5.33 4.85
CA ILE A 150 6.43 6.81 4.82
C ILE A 150 6.62 7.37 6.23
N VAL A 151 5.74 6.99 7.17
CA VAL A 151 5.89 7.35 8.59
C VAL A 151 6.52 6.22 9.38
N LYS A 152 7.31 6.55 10.41
CA LYS A 152 8.02 5.59 11.27
C LYS A 152 7.31 5.30 12.59
N CYS A 153 6.17 5.93 12.85
CA CYS A 153 5.40 5.77 14.09
C CYS A 153 3.97 5.35 13.74
N HIS A 154 3.37 4.49 14.55
CA HIS A 154 2.00 4.01 14.36
C HIS A 154 0.97 5.15 14.53
N PRO A 155 0.13 5.42 13.51
CA PRO A 155 -1.00 6.32 13.66
C PRO A 155 -2.09 5.72 14.57
N PRO A 156 -2.65 6.51 15.52
CA PRO A 156 -3.73 6.04 16.39
C PRO A 156 -4.86 5.37 15.61
N GLU A 157 -5.34 4.24 16.10
CA GLU A 157 -6.44 3.47 15.49
C GLU A 157 -6.18 3.03 14.03
N ASN A 158 -4.91 3.00 13.58
CA ASN A 158 -4.52 2.72 12.20
C ASN A 158 -5.14 3.69 11.18
N ARG A 159 -5.41 4.93 11.57
CA ARG A 159 -5.84 5.97 10.61
C ARG A 159 -4.72 6.27 9.61
N HIS A 160 -5.08 6.91 8.50
CA HIS A 160 -4.07 7.47 7.61
C HIS A 160 -3.25 8.57 8.32
N PRO A 161 -1.92 8.63 8.09
CA PRO A 161 -1.11 9.72 8.60
C PRO A 161 -1.53 11.03 7.94
N ALA A 162 -1.53 12.09 8.73
CA ALA A 162 -1.87 13.43 8.28
C ALA A 162 -0.72 14.02 7.44
N ALA A 163 -1.03 15.03 6.62
CA ALA A 163 -0.04 15.64 5.73
C ALA A 163 1.18 16.21 6.48
N ASP A 164 0.97 16.79 7.66
CA ASP A 164 2.05 17.30 8.52
C ASP A 164 2.92 16.16 9.08
N GLU A 165 2.32 15.03 9.43
CA GLU A 165 3.03 13.84 9.91
C GLU A 165 3.89 13.21 8.80
N ILE A 166 3.34 13.13 7.58
CA ILE A 166 4.05 12.66 6.39
C ILE A 166 5.23 13.59 6.10
N ALA A 167 4.98 14.90 5.96
CA ALA A 167 6.01 15.88 5.62
C ALA A 167 7.17 15.87 6.63
N THR A 168 6.85 15.71 7.92
CA THR A 168 7.86 15.64 8.98
C THR A 168 8.71 14.36 8.91
N CYS A 169 8.14 13.22 8.50
CA CYS A 169 8.81 11.93 8.53
C CYS A 169 9.53 11.57 7.23
N LEU A 170 9.06 12.12 6.10
CA LEU A 170 9.55 11.82 4.75
C LEU A 170 11.08 12.01 4.57
N PRO A 171 11.75 13.01 5.19
CA PRO A 171 13.20 13.16 5.09
C PRO A 171 13.99 11.92 5.53
N TYR A 172 13.48 11.14 6.51
CA TYR A 172 14.14 9.89 6.93
C TYR A 172 14.07 8.83 5.82
N LEU A 173 12.92 8.70 5.16
CA LEU A 173 12.79 7.77 4.04
C LEU A 173 13.63 8.21 2.84
N HIS A 174 13.68 9.51 2.53
CA HIS A 174 14.55 10.03 1.48
C HIS A 174 16.01 9.71 1.76
N ARG A 175 16.45 9.83 3.02
CA ARG A 175 17.80 9.42 3.39
C ARG A 175 18.02 7.92 3.28
N GLN A 176 17.05 7.08 3.67
CA GLN A 176 17.12 5.64 3.42
C GLN A 176 17.28 5.34 1.92
N ILE A 177 16.48 5.96 1.05
CA ILE A 177 16.58 5.79 -0.40
C ILE A 177 17.96 6.22 -0.91
N ALA A 178 18.50 7.35 -0.44
CA ALA A 178 19.81 7.84 -0.84
C ALA A 178 20.97 6.94 -0.39
N LEU A 179 20.83 6.24 0.74
CA LEU A 179 21.81 5.28 1.24
C LEU A 179 21.71 3.94 0.50
N ILE A 180 20.50 3.43 0.27
CA ILE A 180 20.24 2.14 -0.41
C ILE A 180 20.57 2.24 -1.90
N LYS A 181 20.19 3.34 -2.56
CA LYS A 181 20.24 3.52 -4.02
C LYS A 181 19.59 2.36 -4.79
N PRO A 182 18.30 2.07 -4.52
CA PRO A 182 17.62 0.95 -5.15
C PRO A 182 17.50 1.16 -6.66
N LYS A 183 17.45 0.05 -7.42
CA LYS A 183 17.14 0.06 -8.85
C LYS A 183 15.65 0.22 -9.11
N LEU A 184 14.80 -0.19 -8.17
CA LEU A 184 13.34 -0.04 -8.27
C LEU A 184 12.69 0.24 -6.91
N ILE A 185 11.77 1.19 -6.90
CA ILE A 185 10.90 1.48 -5.76
C ILE A 185 9.48 0.98 -6.07
N VAL A 186 8.89 0.23 -5.15
CA VAL A 186 7.50 -0.24 -5.22
C VAL A 186 6.69 0.42 -4.10
N ALA A 187 5.84 1.37 -4.48
CA ALA A 187 4.94 2.07 -3.56
C ALA A 187 3.66 1.25 -3.34
N LEU A 188 3.41 0.90 -2.08
CA LEU A 188 2.27 0.09 -1.66
C LEU A 188 1.12 1.00 -1.21
N GLY A 189 0.14 1.22 -2.10
CA GLY A 189 -1.05 2.02 -1.82
C GLY A 189 -0.93 3.52 -2.11
N LYS A 190 -2.06 4.22 -1.96
CA LYS A 190 -2.19 5.64 -2.35
C LYS A 190 -1.20 6.52 -1.59
N THR A 191 -1.19 6.43 -0.26
CA THR A 191 -0.40 7.32 0.60
C THR A 191 1.09 7.25 0.30
N ALA A 192 1.64 6.05 0.14
CA ALA A 192 3.03 5.86 -0.25
C ALA A 192 3.33 6.47 -1.63
N ALA A 193 2.44 6.21 -2.60
CA ALA A 193 2.61 6.71 -3.96
C ALA A 193 2.54 8.24 -4.03
N THR A 194 1.54 8.88 -3.42
CA THR A 194 1.39 10.34 -3.45
C THR A 194 2.49 11.05 -2.66
N ALA A 195 2.96 10.46 -1.56
CA ALA A 195 4.05 11.04 -0.77
C ALA A 195 5.38 11.01 -1.54
N LEU A 196 5.71 9.90 -2.21
CA LEU A 196 6.92 9.79 -3.02
C LEU A 196 6.86 10.64 -4.30
N LEU A 197 5.70 10.72 -4.95
CA LEU A 197 5.53 11.47 -6.19
C LEU A 197 5.32 12.97 -5.99
N GLY A 198 5.10 13.43 -4.75
CA GLY A 198 4.88 14.84 -4.43
C GLY A 198 3.60 15.44 -5.04
N ARG A 199 2.62 14.61 -5.41
CA ARG A 199 1.35 15.06 -6.01
C ARG A 199 0.16 14.21 -5.56
N ASP A 200 -1.01 14.81 -5.42
CA ASP A 200 -2.25 14.06 -5.17
C ASP A 200 -2.76 13.43 -6.48
N ALA A 201 -3.22 12.20 -6.37
CA ALA A 201 -3.77 11.42 -7.47
C ALA A 201 -4.56 10.22 -6.91
N THR A 202 -5.42 9.62 -7.74
CA THR A 202 -6.09 8.37 -7.36
C THR A 202 -5.14 7.19 -7.56
N LEU A 203 -5.27 6.16 -6.72
CA LEU A 203 -4.44 4.95 -6.87
C LEU A 203 -4.58 4.33 -8.26
N GLY A 204 -5.80 4.27 -8.79
CA GLY A 204 -6.07 3.73 -10.13
C GLY A 204 -5.35 4.49 -11.24
N SER A 205 -5.25 5.82 -11.13
CA SER A 205 -4.53 6.65 -12.13
C SER A 205 -3.01 6.50 -12.07
N LEU A 206 -2.45 6.08 -10.93
CA LEU A 206 -1.02 5.90 -10.76
C LEU A 206 -0.55 4.49 -11.12
N ARG A 207 -1.42 3.48 -10.98
CA ARG A 207 -1.12 2.09 -11.33
C ARG A 207 -1.01 1.90 -12.84
N GLY A 208 -0.31 0.84 -13.25
CA GLY A 208 -0.15 0.47 -14.67
C GLY A 208 0.78 1.40 -15.47
N THR A 209 1.40 2.38 -14.82
CA THR A 209 2.43 3.25 -15.41
C THR A 209 3.66 3.24 -14.50
N THR A 210 4.84 3.40 -15.11
CA THR A 210 6.10 3.58 -14.39
C THR A 210 6.31 5.07 -14.18
N HIS A 211 6.61 5.46 -12.95
CA HIS A 211 6.96 6.84 -12.57
C HIS A 211 8.45 6.94 -12.30
N ASP A 212 8.93 8.15 -12.08
CA ASP A 212 10.31 8.43 -11.68
C ASP A 212 10.35 9.00 -10.26
N PHE A 213 11.31 8.53 -9.48
CA PHE A 213 11.71 9.11 -8.21
C PHE A 213 13.21 9.43 -8.26
N ALA A 214 13.55 10.67 -8.61
CA ALA A 214 14.94 11.15 -8.65
C ALA A 214 15.87 10.25 -9.50
N GLY A 215 15.40 9.76 -10.63
CA GLY A 215 16.14 8.86 -11.53
C GLY A 215 15.98 7.37 -11.21
N THR A 216 15.30 7.00 -10.12
CA THR A 216 14.94 5.61 -9.81
C THR A 216 13.50 5.33 -10.27
N PRO A 217 13.26 4.29 -11.09
CA PRO A 217 11.92 3.85 -11.42
C PRO A 217 11.04 3.62 -10.18
N LEU A 218 9.82 4.11 -10.22
CA LEU A 218 8.81 3.95 -9.18
C LEU A 218 7.56 3.30 -9.75
N LEU A 219 7.21 2.12 -9.23
CA LEU A 219 5.99 1.40 -9.57
C LEU A 219 4.98 1.47 -8.42
N VAL A 220 3.72 1.68 -8.76
CA VAL A 220 2.63 1.77 -7.77
C VAL A 220 1.77 0.52 -7.82
N THR A 221 1.44 -0.04 -6.66
CA THR A 221 0.48 -1.14 -6.54
C THR A 221 -0.41 -0.98 -5.31
N TYR A 222 -1.31 -1.94 -5.08
CA TYR A 222 -2.19 -1.97 -3.93
C TYR A 222 -1.43 -2.26 -2.63
N HIS A 223 -1.87 -1.62 -1.54
CA HIS A 223 -1.37 -1.97 -0.22
C HIS A 223 -1.85 -3.39 0.19
N PRO A 224 -1.01 -4.25 0.79
CA PRO A 224 -1.41 -5.61 1.19
C PRO A 224 -2.64 -5.64 2.10
N ALA A 225 -2.77 -4.69 3.05
CA ALA A 225 -3.96 -4.58 3.90
C ALA A 225 -5.26 -4.36 3.10
N TYR A 226 -5.21 -3.64 1.97
CA TYR A 226 -6.36 -3.47 1.08
C TYR A 226 -6.70 -4.79 0.38
N LEU A 227 -5.70 -5.52 -0.11
CA LEU A 227 -5.88 -6.81 -0.78
C LEU A 227 -6.46 -7.91 0.13
N LEU A 228 -6.25 -7.80 1.45
CA LEU A 228 -6.91 -8.68 2.42
C LEU A 228 -8.43 -8.45 2.49
N ARG A 229 -8.88 -7.19 2.33
CA ARG A 229 -10.30 -6.82 2.32
C ARG A 229 -10.93 -6.94 0.93
N SER A 230 -10.11 -6.89 -0.12
CA SER A 230 -10.55 -6.95 -1.52
C SER A 230 -9.77 -8.02 -2.30
N PRO A 231 -10.01 -9.32 -2.06
CA PRO A 231 -9.24 -10.40 -2.67
C PRO A 231 -9.25 -10.43 -4.21
N ALA A 232 -10.32 -9.94 -4.84
CA ALA A 232 -10.44 -9.86 -6.30
C ALA A 232 -9.35 -8.98 -6.94
N GLU A 233 -8.84 -7.98 -6.21
CA GLU A 233 -7.81 -7.06 -6.71
C GLU A 233 -6.40 -7.67 -6.66
N LYS A 234 -6.23 -8.86 -6.05
CA LYS A 234 -4.93 -9.57 -6.03
C LYS A 234 -4.42 -9.90 -7.44
N ALA A 235 -5.32 -10.16 -8.39
CA ALA A 235 -4.94 -10.39 -9.79
C ALA A 235 -4.28 -9.14 -10.42
N ARG A 236 -4.78 -7.95 -10.08
CA ARG A 236 -4.21 -6.68 -10.55
C ARG A 236 -2.89 -6.36 -9.85
N ALA A 237 -2.78 -6.61 -8.54
CA ALA A 237 -1.50 -6.50 -7.83
C ALA A 237 -0.44 -7.45 -8.41
N TRP A 238 -0.83 -8.67 -8.80
CA TRP A 238 0.08 -9.60 -9.47
C TRP A 238 0.58 -9.08 -10.82
N GLN A 239 -0.28 -8.43 -11.61
CA GLN A 239 0.13 -7.80 -12.87
C GLN A 239 1.16 -6.68 -12.65
N ASP A 240 0.98 -5.88 -11.60
CA ASP A 240 1.93 -4.83 -11.21
C ASP A 240 3.30 -5.43 -10.85
N LEU A 241 3.32 -6.52 -10.05
CA LEU A 241 4.56 -7.21 -9.67
C LEU A 241 5.28 -7.84 -10.87
N LYS A 242 4.55 -8.41 -11.83
CA LYS A 242 5.16 -8.89 -13.08
C LYS A 242 5.81 -7.74 -13.87
N SER A 243 5.16 -6.58 -13.91
CA SER A 243 5.71 -5.41 -14.58
C SER A 243 6.98 -4.92 -13.86
N ALA A 244 6.98 -4.98 -12.52
CA ALA A 244 8.14 -4.70 -11.69
C ALA A 244 9.34 -5.61 -12.02
N VAL A 245 9.10 -6.91 -12.20
CA VAL A 245 10.14 -7.88 -12.63
C VAL A 245 10.70 -7.53 -14.01
N VAL A 246 9.84 -7.12 -14.95
CA VAL A 246 10.30 -6.71 -16.30
C VAL A 246 11.19 -5.48 -16.24
N LEU A 247 10.92 -4.51 -15.35
CA LEU A 247 11.76 -3.32 -15.18
C LEU A 247 13.14 -3.61 -14.59
N MET A 248 13.30 -4.76 -13.94
CA MET A 248 14.52 -5.16 -13.23
C MET A 248 15.44 -6.07 -14.05
N ASN A 249 15.00 -6.48 -15.25
CA ASN A 249 15.76 -7.26 -16.22
C ASN A 249 16.29 -6.36 -17.34
#